data_AF-A0A850DFD0-F1
#
_entry.id   AF-A0A850DFD0-F1
#
_cell.length_a   1.000
_cell.length_b   1.000
_cell.length_c   1.000
_cell.angle_alpha   90.00
_cell.angle_beta   90.00
_cell.angle_gamma   90.00
#
_symmetry.space_group_name_H-M   'P 1'
#
loop_
_entity.id
_entity.type
_entity.pdbx_description
1 polymer ?
#
loop_
_entity_poly.entity_id
_entity_poly.type
_entity_poly.pdbx_seq_one_letter_code
_entity_poly.pdbx_strand_id
1 'polypeptide(L)'
;MTDSLENAGVDETMAAIGEAMGIAGRDAAEGRDRLVALWDRVGAAGDPLHRCTIGHYLADLCDDAAEALTWDIRALDAADTLTDDRVKAHHASLSVAGFYPSLHLNLADNYRRLGSFVAATRHLDEARRRLGVLADDGYGQTVRVGVDHVAAALAAGSTERLSSH
;
A
#
# COMPACT_ATOMS: atom_id res chain seq x y z
N MET A 1 -8.25 28.19 22.76
CA MET A 1 -6.97 28.55 22.12
C MET A 1 -6.59 27.37 21.25
N THR A 2 -7.28 27.31 20.12
CA THR A 2 -7.07 26.39 18.99
C THR A 2 -6.10 27.09 18.04
N ASP A 3 -5.25 26.32 17.36
CA ASP A 3 -4.04 26.70 16.59
C ASP A 3 -2.75 26.68 17.39
N SER A 4 -1.99 25.57 17.28
CA SER A 4 -0.51 25.57 17.24
C SER A 4 0.13 24.16 17.16
N LEU A 5 -0.48 23.20 16.45
CA LEU A 5 0.24 21.99 16.01
C LEU A 5 0.09 21.70 14.50
N GLU A 6 -0.41 22.68 13.73
CA GLU A 6 -0.33 22.65 12.28
C GLU A 6 0.98 23.32 11.83
N ASN A 7 1.88 22.48 11.33
CA ASN A 7 3.02 22.81 10.45
C ASN A 7 4.29 23.40 11.09
N ALA A 8 5.29 22.55 11.38
CA ALA A 8 6.69 22.75 10.97
C ALA A 8 7.64 21.71 11.62
N GLY A 9 7.75 20.55 10.97
CA GLY A 9 8.71 19.51 11.26
C GLY A 9 8.42 18.38 10.29
N VAL A 10 9.44 17.68 9.78
CA VAL A 10 9.27 16.46 8.98
C VAL A 10 8.09 15.65 9.52
N ASP A 11 7.16 15.20 8.67
CA ASP A 11 6.05 14.34 9.08
C ASP A 11 6.60 13.14 9.87
N GLU A 12 6.63 13.25 11.21
CA GLU A 12 7.44 12.38 12.08
C GLU A 12 6.95 10.95 12.01
N THR A 13 5.65 10.76 11.80
CA THR A 13 5.06 9.44 11.60
C THR A 13 5.50 8.86 10.27
N MET A 14 5.48 9.64 9.18
CA MET A 14 6.03 9.18 7.90
C MET A 14 7.53 8.87 7.98
N ALA A 15 8.30 9.65 8.73
CA ALA A 15 9.71 9.35 8.98
C ALA A 15 9.89 8.04 9.77
N ALA A 16 9.09 7.81 10.82
CA ALA A 16 9.12 6.59 11.60
C ALA A 16 8.69 5.35 10.79
N ILE A 17 7.71 5.52 9.87
CA ILE A 17 7.33 4.48 8.91
C ILE A 17 8.53 4.14 8.00
N GLY A 18 9.19 5.16 7.45
CA GLY A 18 10.39 4.98 6.63
C GLY A 18 11.53 4.28 7.38
N GLU A 19 11.74 4.64 8.65
CA GLU A 19 12.70 3.97 9.52
C GLU A 19 12.33 2.48 9.70
N ALA A 20 11.08 2.19 10.03
CA ALA A 20 10.57 0.83 10.21
C ALA A 20 10.76 -0.03 8.95
N MET A 21 10.59 0.53 7.75
CA MET A 21 10.89 -0.17 6.50
C MET A 21 12.39 -0.37 6.26
N GLY A 22 13.23 0.58 6.66
CA GLY A 22 14.69 0.39 6.71
C GLY A 22 15.12 -0.73 7.67
N ILE A 23 14.37 -0.94 8.76
CA ILE A 23 14.52 -2.13 9.62
C ILE A 23 14.03 -3.38 8.92
N ALA A 24 12.84 -3.35 8.31
CA ALA A 24 12.25 -4.51 7.67
C ALA A 24 13.16 -5.14 6.59
N GLY A 25 13.95 -4.32 5.88
CA GLY A 25 14.92 -4.79 4.89
C GLY A 25 16.07 -5.65 5.46
N ARG A 26 16.31 -5.62 6.78
CA ARG A 26 17.32 -6.46 7.47
C ARG A 26 16.70 -7.46 8.45
N ASP A 27 15.57 -7.09 9.06
CA ASP A 27 14.80 -7.89 10.00
C ASP A 27 13.31 -7.58 9.79
N ALA A 28 12.65 -8.41 9.00
CA ALA A 28 11.25 -8.24 8.63
C ALA A 28 10.33 -8.30 9.86
N ALA A 29 10.65 -9.12 10.87
CA ALA A 29 9.85 -9.24 12.08
C ALA A 29 9.95 -7.97 12.93
N GLU A 30 11.16 -7.45 13.13
CA GLU A 30 11.37 -6.21 13.89
C GLU A 30 10.72 -5.00 13.18
N GLY A 31 10.81 -4.94 11.84
CA GLY A 31 10.15 -3.91 11.05
C GLY A 31 8.62 -3.97 11.16
N ARG A 32 8.05 -5.17 11.07
CA ARG A 32 6.61 -5.41 11.23
C ARG A 32 6.13 -4.99 12.62
N ASP A 33 6.85 -5.37 13.68
CA ASP A 33 6.48 -5.01 15.07
C ASP A 33 6.46 -3.48 15.27
N ARG A 34 7.41 -2.75 14.68
CA ARG A 34 7.39 -1.29 14.71
C ARG A 34 6.21 -0.69 13.95
N LEU A 35 5.89 -1.23 12.77
CA LEU A 35 4.72 -0.77 12.00
C LEU A 35 3.40 -1.04 12.73
N VAL A 36 3.27 -2.19 13.41
CA VAL A 36 2.10 -2.48 14.27
C VAL A 36 2.01 -1.46 15.41
N ALA A 37 3.12 -1.16 16.09
CA ALA A 37 3.12 -0.15 17.15
C ALA A 37 2.75 1.25 16.63
N LEU A 38 3.17 1.60 15.41
CA LEU A 38 2.74 2.84 14.75
C LEU A 38 1.26 2.82 14.40
N TRP A 39 0.73 1.71 13.87
CA TRP A 39 -0.70 1.54 13.60
C TRP A 39 -1.56 1.79 14.83
N ASP A 40 -1.18 1.18 15.95
CA ASP A 40 -1.90 1.33 17.23
C ASP A 40 -1.84 2.76 17.75
N ARG A 41 -0.69 3.43 17.60
CA ARG A 41 -0.51 4.84 17.99
C ARG A 41 -1.36 5.79 17.13
N VAL A 42 -1.39 5.58 15.82
CA VAL A 42 -2.17 6.39 14.88
C VAL A 42 -3.67 6.21 15.16
N GLY A 43 -4.09 4.97 15.43
CA GLY A 43 -5.47 4.65 15.78
C GLY A 43 -6.46 4.84 14.62
N ALA A 44 -7.71 4.42 14.83
CA ALA A 44 -8.73 4.36 13.78
C ALA A 44 -9.10 5.73 13.18
N ALA A 45 -9.01 6.81 13.97
CA ALA A 45 -9.30 8.18 13.57
C ALA A 45 -8.05 8.99 13.20
N GLY A 46 -6.88 8.32 13.12
CA GLY A 46 -5.63 8.97 12.76
C GLY A 46 -5.56 9.36 11.29
N ASP A 47 -4.47 10.05 10.96
CA ASP A 47 -4.22 10.58 9.63
C ASP A 47 -4.34 9.51 8.52
N PRO A 48 -5.18 9.73 7.48
CA PRO A 48 -5.37 8.75 6.42
C PRO A 48 -4.09 8.40 5.65
N LEU A 49 -3.14 9.32 5.50
CA LEU A 49 -1.87 9.04 4.81
C LEU A 49 -1.07 8.03 5.61
N HIS A 50 -0.94 8.26 6.92
CA HIS A 50 -0.23 7.33 7.82
C HIS A 50 -0.89 5.96 7.81
N ARG A 51 -2.23 5.91 7.91
CA ARG A 51 -2.98 4.65 7.89
C ARG A 51 -2.82 3.91 6.56
N CYS A 52 -2.91 4.62 5.43
CA CYS A 52 -2.71 4.04 4.11
C CYS A 52 -1.30 3.44 3.98
N THR A 53 -0.27 4.19 4.34
CA THR A 53 1.12 3.76 4.19
C THR A 53 1.48 2.61 5.14
N ILE A 54 1.06 2.68 6.41
CA ILE A 54 1.29 1.59 7.37
C ILE A 54 0.56 0.32 6.93
N GLY A 55 -0.71 0.43 6.53
CA GLY A 55 -1.49 -0.72 6.05
C GLY A 55 -0.82 -1.39 4.85
N HIS A 56 -0.40 -0.61 3.86
CA HIS A 56 0.29 -1.14 2.69
C HIS A 56 1.58 -1.90 3.06
N TYR A 57 2.44 -1.31 3.89
CA TYR A 57 3.69 -1.98 4.29
C TYR A 57 3.48 -3.17 5.23
N LEU A 58 2.46 -3.15 6.09
CA LEU A 58 2.11 -4.34 6.87
C LEU A 58 1.62 -5.49 5.98
N ALA A 59 0.90 -5.19 4.89
CA ALA A 59 0.50 -6.19 3.92
C ALA A 59 1.71 -6.85 3.24
N ASP A 60 2.69 -6.05 2.81
CA ASP A 60 3.93 -6.52 2.16
C ASP A 60 4.77 -7.44 3.06
N LEU A 61 4.70 -7.24 4.38
CA LEU A 61 5.42 -8.05 5.37
C LEU A 61 4.63 -9.29 5.84
N CYS A 62 3.40 -9.48 5.37
CA CYS A 62 2.58 -10.63 5.73
C CYS A 62 2.79 -11.78 4.73
N ASP A 63 3.25 -12.92 5.26
CA ASP A 63 3.39 -14.12 4.44
C ASP A 63 2.02 -14.71 4.05
N ASP A 64 1.08 -14.73 4.99
CA ASP A 64 -0.26 -15.25 4.74
C ASP A 64 -1.08 -14.27 3.89
N ALA A 65 -1.67 -14.76 2.80
CA ALA A 65 -2.43 -13.93 1.86
C ALA A 65 -3.72 -13.35 2.47
N ALA A 66 -4.34 -14.03 3.44
CA ALA A 66 -5.54 -13.54 4.12
C ALA A 66 -5.18 -12.44 5.13
N GLU A 67 -4.05 -12.56 5.82
CA GLU A 67 -3.53 -11.49 6.67
C GLU A 67 -3.16 -10.25 5.83
N ALA A 68 -2.41 -10.44 4.74
CA ALA A 68 -2.04 -9.37 3.83
C ALA A 68 -3.27 -8.67 3.24
N LEU A 69 -4.28 -9.44 2.78
CA LEU A 69 -5.54 -8.91 2.28
C LEU A 69 -6.24 -8.00 3.29
N THR A 70 -6.22 -8.36 4.57
CA THR A 70 -6.85 -7.55 5.63
C THR A 70 -6.18 -6.18 5.75
N TRP A 71 -4.86 -6.12 5.57
CA TRP A 71 -4.09 -4.88 5.61
C TRP A 71 -4.26 -4.05 4.34
N ASP A 72 -4.27 -4.67 3.17
CA ASP A 72 -4.51 -3.99 1.90
C ASP A 72 -5.89 -3.34 1.83
N ILE A 73 -6.93 -4.01 2.36
CA ILE A 73 -8.28 -3.43 2.44
C ILE A 73 -8.25 -2.18 3.30
N ARG A 74 -7.60 -2.23 4.47
CA ARG A 74 -7.45 -1.06 5.35
C ARG A 74 -6.66 0.07 4.69
N ALA A 75 -5.67 -0.26 3.87
CA ALA A 75 -4.89 0.71 3.13
C ALA A 75 -5.75 1.40 2.05
N LEU A 76 -6.54 0.62 1.31
CA LEU A 76 -7.48 1.16 0.31
C LEU A 76 -8.57 2.02 0.97
N ASP A 77 -9.18 1.55 2.06
CA ASP A 77 -10.18 2.33 2.82
C ASP A 77 -9.60 3.66 3.31
N ALA A 78 -8.34 3.68 3.76
CA ALA A 78 -7.66 4.90 4.15
C ALA A 78 -7.39 5.81 2.95
N ALA A 79 -6.95 5.25 1.81
CA ALA A 79 -6.74 6.01 0.58
C ALA A 79 -8.02 6.67 0.04
N ASP A 80 -9.16 6.01 0.20
CA ASP A 80 -10.48 6.56 -0.19
C ASP A 80 -10.87 7.80 0.63
N THR A 81 -10.22 8.02 1.79
CA THR A 81 -10.44 9.20 2.64
C THR A 81 -9.36 10.28 2.48
N LEU A 82 -8.34 10.04 1.64
CA LEU A 82 -7.28 11.00 1.40
C LEU A 82 -7.73 12.19 0.55
N THR A 83 -7.06 13.31 0.78
CA THR A 83 -7.12 14.49 -0.09
C THR A 83 -5.78 14.73 -0.77
N ASP A 84 -5.84 15.30 -1.96
CA ASP A 84 -4.64 15.67 -2.73
C ASP A 84 -3.78 16.69 -1.97
N ASP A 85 -4.40 17.60 -1.22
CA ASP A 85 -3.70 18.57 -0.39
C ASP A 85 -2.91 17.88 0.72
N ARG A 86 -3.48 16.84 1.36
CA ARG A 86 -2.79 16.13 2.44
C ARG A 86 -1.57 15.37 1.94
N VAL A 87 -1.67 14.68 0.80
CA VAL A 87 -0.51 13.95 0.24
C VAL A 87 0.57 14.90 -0.27
N LYS A 88 0.18 16.04 -0.85
CA LYS A 88 1.13 17.08 -1.31
C LYS A 88 1.82 17.81 -0.17
N ALA A 89 1.19 17.93 0.99
CA ALA A 89 1.82 18.44 2.19
C ALA A 89 2.98 17.54 2.67
N HIS A 90 2.95 16.23 2.38
CA HIS A 90 4.08 15.33 2.62
C HIS A 90 5.13 15.42 1.51
N HIS A 91 4.71 15.30 0.24
CA HIS A 91 5.62 15.44 -0.89
C HIS A 91 4.87 15.93 -2.14
N ALA A 92 5.35 17.02 -2.75
CA ALA A 92 4.64 17.74 -3.81
C ALA A 92 4.37 16.92 -5.09
N SER A 93 5.13 15.84 -5.34
CA SER A 93 4.91 14.96 -6.49
C SER A 93 3.81 13.92 -6.27
N LEU A 94 3.31 13.77 -5.05
CA LEU A 94 2.27 12.79 -4.73
C LEU A 94 0.88 13.29 -5.14
N SER A 95 0.04 12.34 -5.51
CA SER A 95 -1.39 12.53 -5.72
C SER A 95 -2.11 11.30 -5.19
N VAL A 96 -3.34 11.45 -4.70
CA VAL A 96 -4.13 10.31 -4.20
C VAL A 96 -4.33 9.28 -5.32
N ALA A 97 -4.54 9.76 -6.55
CA ALA A 97 -4.66 8.93 -7.74
C ALA A 97 -3.47 7.95 -7.93
N GLY A 98 -2.25 8.38 -7.57
CA GLY A 98 -1.03 7.59 -7.70
C GLY A 98 -0.96 6.35 -6.81
N PHE A 99 -1.77 6.26 -5.75
CA PHE A 99 -1.76 5.15 -4.80
C PHE A 99 -2.58 3.96 -5.33
N TYR A 100 -3.71 4.24 -5.98
CA TYR A 100 -4.69 3.23 -6.36
C TYR A 100 -4.17 2.09 -7.26
N PRO A 101 -3.30 2.32 -8.27
CA PRO A 101 -2.78 1.22 -9.07
C PRO A 101 -2.10 0.12 -8.24
N SER A 102 -1.23 0.50 -7.30
CA SER A 102 -0.55 -0.46 -6.42
C SER A 102 -1.52 -1.09 -5.41
N LEU A 103 -2.40 -0.30 -4.80
CA LEU A 103 -3.37 -0.83 -3.82
C LEU A 103 -4.29 -1.87 -4.45
N HIS A 104 -4.82 -1.60 -5.64
CA HIS A 104 -5.63 -2.59 -6.36
C HIS A 104 -4.81 -3.79 -6.85
N LEU A 105 -3.56 -3.59 -7.26
CA LEU A 105 -2.67 -4.69 -7.65
C LEU A 105 -2.45 -5.68 -6.49
N ASN A 106 -2.15 -5.19 -5.29
CA ASN A 106 -1.91 -6.04 -4.12
C ASN A 106 -3.18 -6.81 -3.69
N LEU A 107 -4.35 -6.15 -3.72
CA LEU A 107 -5.64 -6.83 -3.54
C LEU A 107 -5.87 -7.92 -4.58
N ALA A 108 -5.55 -7.66 -5.84
CA ALA A 108 -5.69 -8.64 -6.91
C ALA A 108 -4.81 -9.87 -6.65
N ASP A 109 -3.55 -9.67 -6.25
CA ASP A 109 -2.63 -10.76 -5.94
C ASP A 109 -3.09 -11.56 -4.72
N ASN A 110 -3.53 -10.90 -3.65
CA ASN A 110 -4.00 -11.58 -2.45
C ASN A 110 -5.28 -12.38 -2.70
N TYR A 111 -6.27 -11.82 -3.40
CA TYR A 111 -7.46 -12.57 -3.80
C TYR A 111 -7.11 -13.76 -4.72
N ARG A 112 -6.15 -13.60 -5.62
CA ARG A 112 -5.66 -14.66 -6.52
C ARG A 112 -5.06 -15.81 -5.70
N ARG A 113 -4.17 -15.51 -4.75
CA ARG A 113 -3.53 -16.49 -3.86
C ARG A 113 -4.54 -17.24 -2.98
N LEU A 114 -5.67 -16.61 -2.67
CA LEU A 114 -6.79 -17.22 -1.95
C LEU A 114 -7.78 -17.97 -2.87
N GLY A 115 -7.50 -18.08 -4.18
CA GLY A 115 -8.36 -18.75 -5.16
C GLY A 115 -9.64 -17.98 -5.53
N SER A 116 -9.80 -16.76 -5.03
CA SER A 116 -10.95 -15.89 -5.31
C SER A 116 -10.75 -15.13 -6.63
N PHE A 117 -10.65 -15.86 -7.73
CA PHE A 117 -10.26 -15.31 -9.03
C PHE A 117 -11.21 -14.23 -9.56
N VAL A 118 -12.51 -14.31 -9.29
CA VAL A 118 -13.47 -13.27 -9.69
C VAL A 118 -13.16 -11.93 -9.02
N ALA A 119 -12.87 -11.95 -7.71
CA ALA A 119 -12.48 -10.73 -6.99
C ALA A 119 -11.10 -10.24 -7.48
N ALA A 120 -10.16 -11.15 -7.68
CA ALA A 120 -8.83 -10.83 -8.19
C ALA A 120 -8.89 -10.14 -9.57
N THR A 121 -9.69 -10.66 -10.51
CA THR A 121 -9.90 -10.02 -11.82
C THR A 121 -10.48 -8.62 -11.69
N ARG A 122 -11.46 -8.41 -10.81
CA ARG A 122 -12.05 -7.07 -10.58
C ARG A 122 -10.98 -6.07 -10.14
N HIS A 123 -10.16 -6.44 -9.14
CA HIS A 123 -9.10 -5.57 -8.64
C HIS A 123 -7.98 -5.36 -9.67
N LEU A 124 -7.60 -6.40 -10.42
CA LEU A 124 -6.62 -6.26 -11.52
C LEU A 124 -7.10 -5.26 -12.58
N ASP A 125 -8.38 -5.31 -12.92
CA ASP A 125 -8.98 -4.40 -13.89
C ASP A 125 -9.02 -2.95 -13.36
N GLU A 126 -9.27 -2.74 -12.06
CA GLU A 126 -9.17 -1.42 -11.42
C GLU A 126 -7.72 -0.89 -11.45
N ALA A 127 -6.72 -1.75 -11.18
CA ALA A 127 -5.31 -1.38 -11.27
C ALA A 127 -4.95 -0.93 -12.70
N ARG A 128 -5.31 -1.74 -13.71
CA ARG A 128 -5.07 -1.47 -15.14
C ARG A 128 -5.67 -0.15 -15.60
N ARG A 129 -6.93 0.12 -15.25
CA ARG A 129 -7.63 1.37 -15.61
C ARG A 129 -6.89 2.62 -15.12
N ARG A 130 -6.11 2.51 -14.05
CA ARG A 130 -5.43 3.64 -13.40
C ARG A 130 -3.94 3.73 -13.71
N LEU A 131 -3.35 2.79 -14.46
CA LEU A 131 -1.92 2.82 -14.80
C LEU A 131 -1.48 4.11 -15.51
N GLY A 132 -2.40 4.77 -16.23
CA GLY A 132 -2.12 6.03 -16.92
C GLY A 132 -1.82 7.22 -16.00
N VAL A 133 -2.09 7.12 -14.70
CA VAL A 133 -1.77 8.17 -13.72
C VAL A 133 -0.33 8.08 -13.21
N LEU A 134 0.33 6.92 -13.40
CA LEU A 134 1.69 6.69 -12.92
C LEU A 134 2.71 7.31 -13.88
N ALA A 135 3.73 7.92 -13.31
CA ALA A 135 4.87 8.40 -14.07
C ALA A 135 5.61 7.23 -14.76
N ASP A 136 6.49 7.58 -15.71
CA ASP A 136 7.41 6.63 -16.34
C ASP A 136 8.72 6.51 -15.54
N ASP A 137 8.59 6.39 -14.22
CA ASP A 137 9.70 6.25 -13.29
C ASP A 137 9.81 4.81 -12.75
N GLY A 138 10.79 4.57 -11.87
CA GLY A 138 10.99 3.24 -11.30
C GLY A 138 9.74 2.68 -10.61
N TYR A 139 9.01 3.51 -9.86
CA TYR A 139 7.78 3.09 -9.20
C TYR A 139 6.70 2.71 -10.21
N GLY A 140 6.43 3.57 -11.19
CA GLY A 140 5.44 3.30 -12.23
C GLY A 140 5.75 2.03 -13.02
N GLN A 141 7.03 1.79 -13.31
CA GLN A 141 7.48 0.57 -13.98
C GLN A 141 7.29 -0.68 -13.11
N THR A 142 7.64 -0.63 -11.82
CA THR A 142 7.40 -1.75 -10.90
C THR A 142 5.93 -2.14 -10.84
N VAL A 143 5.01 -1.17 -10.76
CA VAL A 143 3.56 -1.46 -10.72
C VAL A 143 3.07 -2.06 -12.04
N ARG A 144 3.54 -1.57 -13.19
CA ARG A 144 3.18 -2.13 -14.51
C ARG A 144 3.62 -3.59 -14.64
N VAL A 145 4.86 -3.89 -14.26
CA VAL A 145 5.39 -5.26 -14.25
C VAL A 145 4.59 -6.16 -13.30
N GLY A 146 4.27 -5.67 -12.10
CA GLY A 146 3.44 -6.41 -11.15
C GLY A 146 2.05 -6.74 -11.71
N VAL A 147 1.39 -5.78 -12.38
CA VAL A 147 0.11 -5.99 -13.06
C VAL A 147 0.22 -7.09 -14.12
N ASP A 148 1.29 -7.10 -14.91
CA ASP A 148 1.51 -8.13 -15.93
C ASP A 148 1.73 -9.52 -15.32
N HIS A 149 2.50 -9.62 -14.24
CA HIS A 149 2.72 -10.89 -13.54
C HIS A 149 1.45 -11.45 -12.90
N VAL A 150 0.68 -10.61 -12.20
CA VAL A 150 -0.59 -11.02 -11.58
C VAL A 150 -1.60 -11.41 -12.66
N ALA A 151 -1.64 -10.70 -13.78
CA ALA A 151 -2.48 -11.06 -14.91
C ALA A 151 -2.14 -12.44 -15.50
N ALA A 152 -0.85 -12.72 -15.70
CA ALA A 152 -0.40 -14.01 -16.22
C ALA A 152 -0.74 -15.15 -15.24
N ALA A 153 -0.51 -14.95 -13.95
CA ALA A 153 -0.85 -15.94 -12.93
C ALA A 153 -2.36 -16.19 -12.82
N LEU A 154 -3.18 -15.14 -12.93
CA LEU A 154 -4.64 -15.25 -12.97
C LEU A 154 -5.12 -16.04 -14.20
N ALA A 155 -4.56 -15.75 -15.38
CA ALA A 155 -4.91 -16.48 -16.60
C ALA A 155 -4.54 -17.98 -16.51
N ALA A 156 -3.49 -18.30 -15.75
CA ALA A 156 -3.09 -19.67 -15.47
C ALA A 156 -3.87 -20.33 -14.31
N GLY A 157 -4.76 -19.59 -13.61
CA GLY A 157 -5.45 -20.08 -12.41
C GLY A 157 -4.50 -20.40 -11.25
N SER A 158 -3.33 -19.77 -11.21
CA SER A 158 -2.32 -20.02 -10.19
C SER A 158 -2.66 -19.33 -8.88
N THR A 159 -2.56 -20.05 -7.77
CA THR A 159 -2.63 -19.52 -6.40
C THR A 159 -1.24 -19.39 -5.76
N GLU A 160 -0.18 -19.77 -6.47
CA GLU A 160 1.19 -19.73 -5.95
C GLU A 160 1.64 -18.29 -5.72
N ARG A 161 2.52 -18.11 -4.72
CA ARG A 161 3.17 -16.81 -4.52
C ARG A 161 4.07 -16.50 -5.72
N LEU A 162 4.01 -15.27 -6.21
CA LEU A 162 4.92 -14.81 -7.26
C LEU A 162 6.32 -14.56 -6.68
N SER A 163 7.35 -14.92 -7.42
CA SER A 163 8.72 -14.59 -7.04
C SER A 163 8.93 -13.07 -7.04
N SER A 164 9.43 -12.52 -5.95
CA SER A 164 10.03 -11.18 -5.94
C SER A 164 11.23 -11.19 -6.89
N HIS A 165 11.25 -10.26 -7.86
CA HIS A 165 12.33 -10.13 -8.85
C HIS A 165 13.43 -9.24 -8.30
#